data_AF-A0A1E4LHT8-F1
#
_entry.id   AF-A0A1E4LHT8-F1
#
_cell.length_a   1.000
_cell.length_b   1.000
_cell.length_c   1.000
_cell.angle_alpha   90.00
_cell.angle_beta   90.00
_cell.angle_gamma   90.00
#
_symmetry.space_group_name_H-M   'P 1'
#
loop_
_entity.id
_entity.type
_entity.pdbx_description
1 polymer ?
#
loop_
_entity_poly.entity_id
_entity_poly.type
_entity_poly.pdbx_seq_one_letter_code
_entity_poly.pdbx_strand_id
1 'polypeptide(L)'
;MAYFAGLGLGFLFIEIFLIERASFYLNDRTSGFALVLSGMLVFSGLGSMLADRCAANPRRAMWIATLVVAVWGVLLLAGLQQAMLATLALPWLARAGLVLLVVAPASLALGLPFPLGLSRTGSGGFLPWAWGLNGAFSVVSTPLANLTSLELGYDRVLLAAVLLYVVCALAFPRAPSPAT
;
A
#
# COMPACT_ATOMS: atom_id res chain seq x y z
N MET A 1 -15.02 9.90 -3.77
CA MET A 1 -15.34 9.04 -2.60
C MET A 1 -14.72 7.66 -2.72
N ALA A 2 -15.09 6.87 -3.74
CA ALA A 2 -14.53 5.53 -3.96
C ALA A 2 -12.99 5.48 -3.99
N TYR A 3 -12.33 6.52 -4.52
CA TYR A 3 -10.88 6.68 -4.50
C TYR A 3 -10.26 6.59 -3.09
N PHE A 4 -10.67 7.47 -2.17
CA PHE A 4 -10.08 7.55 -0.82
C PHE A 4 -10.41 6.34 0.04
N ALA A 5 -11.61 5.77 -0.14
CA ALA A 5 -12.01 4.51 0.46
C ALA A 5 -11.14 3.35 -0.02
N GLY A 6 -10.95 3.22 -1.33
CA GLY A 6 -10.11 2.17 -1.93
C GLY A 6 -8.64 2.29 -1.54
N LEU A 7 -8.11 3.51 -1.38
CA LEU A 7 -6.74 3.72 -0.89
C LEU A 7 -6.55 3.19 0.54
N GLY A 8 -7.48 3.49 1.45
CA GLY A 8 -7.37 3.03 2.84
C GLY A 8 -7.45 1.51 2.93
N LEU A 9 -8.38 0.92 2.19
CA LEU A 9 -8.58 -0.53 2.13
C LEU A 9 -7.36 -1.24 1.52
N GLY A 10 -6.88 -0.77 0.37
CA GLY A 10 -5.76 -1.39 -0.35
C GLY A 10 -4.43 -1.28 0.40
N PHE A 11 -4.15 -0.12 1.02
CA PHE A 11 -2.94 0.08 1.82
C PHE A 11 -2.87 -0.92 2.97
N LEU A 12 -3.96 -1.02 3.74
CA LEU A 12 -4.02 -1.91 4.90
C LEU A 12 -4.00 -3.40 4.49
N PHE A 13 -4.59 -3.77 3.35
CA PHE A 13 -4.48 -5.15 2.86
C PHE A 13 -3.02 -5.53 2.56
N ILE A 14 -2.26 -4.63 1.91
CA ILE A 14 -0.83 -4.84 1.67
C ILE A 14 -0.07 -4.90 2.99
N GLU A 15 -0.39 -4.01 3.93
CA GLU A 15 0.22 -3.98 5.25
C GLU A 15 0.00 -5.30 6.01
N ILE A 16 -1.25 -5.78 6.09
CA ILE A 16 -1.60 -7.04 6.76
C ILE A 16 -0.91 -8.24 6.10
N PHE A 17 -0.88 -8.28 4.76
CA PHE A 17 -0.15 -9.31 4.02
C PHE A 17 1.35 -9.31 4.39
N LEU A 18 1.97 -8.13 4.42
CA LEU A 18 3.39 -8.00 4.73
C LEU A 18 3.70 -8.37 6.18
N ILE A 19 2.85 -7.95 7.13
CA ILE A 19 3.01 -8.32 8.54
C ILE A 19 2.97 -9.83 8.70
N GLU A 20 2.03 -10.53 8.05
CA GLU A 20 1.96 -11.99 8.16
C GLU A 20 3.21 -12.67 7.58
N ARG A 21 3.58 -12.33 6.35
CA ARG A 21 4.75 -12.92 5.69
C ARG A 21 6.05 -12.61 6.43
N ALA A 22 6.22 -11.38 6.93
CA ALA A 22 7.39 -10.99 7.71
C ALA A 22 7.43 -11.68 9.09
N SER A 23 6.30 -11.79 9.78
CA SER A 23 6.19 -12.50 11.06
C SER A 23 6.59 -13.96 10.91
N PHE A 24 6.11 -14.62 9.84
CA PHE A 24 6.46 -15.99 9.52
C PHE A 24 7.95 -16.11 9.16
N TYR A 25 8.48 -15.23 8.31
CA TYR A 25 9.89 -15.26 7.87
C TYR A 25 10.90 -15.02 8.99
N LEU A 26 10.59 -14.08 9.89
CA LEU A 26 11.44 -13.75 11.04
C LEU A 26 11.26 -14.71 12.20
N ASN A 27 10.19 -15.51 12.19
CA ASN A 27 9.74 -16.37 13.29
C ASN A 27 9.49 -15.57 14.60
N ASP A 28 9.03 -14.33 14.45
CA ASP A 28 8.70 -13.43 15.55
C ASP A 28 7.64 -12.41 15.08
N ARG A 29 6.42 -12.54 15.61
CA ARG A 29 5.28 -11.70 15.25
C ARG A 29 5.47 -10.25 15.72
N THR A 30 6.11 -10.04 16.86
CA THR A 30 6.32 -8.68 17.41
C THR A 30 7.30 -7.92 16.54
N SER A 31 8.43 -8.55 16.20
CA SER A 31 9.42 -7.95 15.31
C SER A 31 8.89 -7.75 13.89
N GLY A 32 8.18 -8.73 13.33
CA GLY A 32 7.58 -8.61 11.99
C GLY A 32 6.59 -7.45 11.89
N PHE A 33 5.69 -7.32 12.86
CA PHE A 33 4.75 -6.22 12.96
C PHE A 33 5.45 -4.86 13.05
N ALA A 34 6.39 -4.71 14.00
CA ALA A 34 7.10 -3.44 14.22
C ALA A 34 7.92 -3.01 13.00
N LEU A 35 8.60 -3.97 12.36
CA LEU A 35 9.47 -3.70 11.21
C LEU A 35 8.67 -3.29 9.97
N VAL A 36 7.58 -4.01 9.68
CA VAL A 36 6.71 -3.69 8.54
C VAL A 36 6.04 -2.34 8.75
N LEU A 37 5.44 -2.09 9.90
CA LEU A 37 4.83 -0.79 10.17
C LEU A 37 5.83 0.36 10.08
N SER A 38 6.99 0.23 10.74
CA SER A 38 8.01 1.28 10.71
C SER A 38 8.52 1.52 9.30
N GLY A 39 8.80 0.45 8.55
CA GLY A 39 9.22 0.53 7.16
C GLY A 39 8.15 1.19 6.29
N MET A 40 6.90 0.72 6.38
CA MET A 40 5.79 1.27 5.62
C MET A 40 5.58 2.75 5.91
N LEU A 41 5.61 3.18 7.18
CA LEU A 41 5.47 4.59 7.56
C LEU A 41 6.63 5.46 7.05
N VAL A 42 7.88 5.01 7.19
CA VAL A 42 9.04 5.77 6.71
C VAL A 42 9.02 5.90 5.20
N PHE A 43 8.87 4.80 4.48
CA PHE A 43 8.92 4.79 3.02
C PHE A 43 7.67 5.43 2.39
N SER A 44 6.47 5.26 2.98
CA SER A 44 5.27 5.97 2.50
C SER A 44 5.34 7.47 2.79
N GLY A 45 5.95 7.88 3.91
CA GLY A 45 6.26 9.28 4.18
C GLY A 45 7.18 9.88 3.11
N LEU A 46 8.26 9.18 2.75
CA LEU A 46 9.14 9.59 1.65
C LEU A 46 8.42 9.64 0.30
N GLY A 47 7.54 8.67 0.03
CA GLY A 47 6.68 8.65 -1.16
C GLY A 47 5.74 9.85 -1.22
N SER A 48 5.17 10.25 -0.07
CA SER A 48 4.33 11.44 0.06
C SER A 48 5.11 12.73 -0.25
N MET A 49 6.34 12.86 0.24
CA MET A 49 7.22 13.99 -0.11
C MET A 49 7.55 14.04 -1.61
N LEU A 50 7.66 12.89 -2.26
CA LEU A 50 7.90 12.81 -3.70
C LEU A 50 6.66 13.21 -4.52
N ALA A 51 5.46 13.15 -3.93
CA ALA A 51 4.21 13.49 -4.60
C ALA A 51 4.21 14.92 -5.13
N ASP A 52 4.80 15.88 -4.40
CA ASP A 52 4.92 17.27 -4.82
C ASP A 52 5.73 17.42 -6.11
N ARG A 53 6.82 16.65 -6.25
CA ARG A 53 7.63 16.63 -7.48
C ARG A 53 6.88 16.00 -8.64
N CYS A 54 5.96 15.09 -8.35
CA CYS A 54 5.10 14.44 -9.32
C CYS A 54 3.81 15.22 -9.63
N ALA A 55 3.59 16.37 -8.98
CA ALA A 55 2.38 17.18 -9.13
C ALA A 55 2.20 17.76 -10.54
N ALA A 56 3.27 17.84 -11.34
CA ALA A 56 3.19 18.24 -12.75
C ALA A 56 2.32 17.28 -13.58
N ASN A 57 2.29 15.99 -13.23
CA ASN A 57 1.51 14.98 -13.96
C ASN A 57 0.99 13.89 -13.01
N PRO A 58 0.04 14.22 -12.12
CA PRO A 58 -0.32 13.36 -10.99
C PRO A 58 -1.13 12.14 -11.43
N ARG A 59 -1.84 12.22 -12.58
CA ARG A 59 -2.46 11.05 -13.20
C ARG A 59 -1.41 10.03 -13.65
N ARG A 60 -0.30 10.48 -14.24
CA ARG A 60 0.80 9.59 -14.64
C ARG A 60 1.45 8.98 -13.40
N ALA A 61 1.70 9.79 -12.38
CA ALA A 61 2.26 9.31 -11.11
C ALA A 61 1.37 8.27 -10.42
N MET A 62 0.05 8.46 -10.42
CA MET A 62 -0.92 7.48 -9.92
C MET A 62 -0.80 6.14 -10.68
N TRP A 63 -0.75 6.18 -12.01
CA TRP A 63 -0.58 4.96 -12.81
C TRP A 63 0.77 4.28 -12.60
N ILE A 64 1.85 5.05 -12.44
CA ILE A 64 3.16 4.52 -12.09
C ILE A 64 3.11 3.84 -10.73
N ALA A 65 2.52 4.47 -9.71
CA ALA A 65 2.37 3.88 -8.39
C ALA A 65 1.58 2.56 -8.45
N THR A 66 0.44 2.55 -9.14
CA THR A 66 -0.35 1.32 -9.36
C THR A 66 0.44 0.26 -10.11
N LEU A 67 1.22 0.63 -11.13
CA LEU A 67 2.06 -0.32 -11.87
C LEU A 67 3.15 -0.91 -10.97
N VAL A 68 3.81 -0.09 -10.16
CA VAL A 68 4.83 -0.55 -9.21
C VAL A 68 4.21 -1.54 -8.22
N VAL A 69 3.06 -1.22 -7.63
CA VAL A 69 2.34 -2.11 -6.71
C VAL A 69 1.91 -3.41 -7.38
N ALA A 70 1.43 -3.35 -8.63
CA ALA A 70 1.01 -4.53 -9.38
C ALA A 70 2.19 -5.44 -9.72
N VAL A 71 3.28 -4.89 -10.27
CA VAL A 71 4.50 -5.64 -10.59
C VAL A 71 5.10 -6.24 -9.33
N TRP A 72 5.22 -5.44 -8.27
CA TRP A 72 5.69 -5.89 -6.97
C TRP A 72 4.84 -7.04 -6.43
N GLY A 73 3.51 -6.91 -6.47
CA GLY A 73 2.60 -7.96 -6.00
C GLY A 73 2.75 -9.26 -6.79
N VAL A 74 2.88 -9.18 -8.12
CA VAL A 74 3.11 -10.36 -8.98
C VAL A 74 4.46 -11.02 -8.65
N LEU A 75 5.52 -10.24 -8.46
CA LEU A 75 6.84 -10.77 -8.09
C LEU A 75 6.80 -11.51 -6.74
N LEU A 76 6.06 -10.98 -5.76
CA LEU A 76 5.87 -11.66 -4.48
C LEU A 76 5.09 -12.95 -4.62
N LEU A 77 3.98 -12.95 -5.35
CA LEU A 77 3.19 -14.17 -5.58
C LEU A 77 4.00 -15.26 -6.31
N ALA A 78 4.90 -14.88 -7.22
CA ALA A 78 5.67 -15.82 -8.02
C ALA A 78 6.92 -16.37 -7.31
N GLY A 79 7.59 -15.57 -6.46
CA GLY A 79 8.94 -15.90 -5.97
C GLY A 79 9.17 -15.75 -4.48
N LEU A 80 8.21 -15.21 -3.70
CA LEU A 80 8.43 -14.92 -2.28
C LEU A 80 8.75 -16.19 -1.48
N GLN A 81 8.02 -17.28 -1.69
CA GLN A 81 8.21 -18.51 -0.93
C GLN A 81 9.60 -19.12 -1.17
N GLN A 82 10.04 -19.19 -2.42
CA GLN A 82 11.37 -19.72 -2.76
C GLN A 82 12.47 -18.81 -2.21
N ALA A 83 12.31 -17.49 -2.31
CA ALA A 83 13.26 -16.53 -1.75
C ALA A 83 13.39 -16.72 -0.22
N MET A 84 12.26 -16.81 0.50
CA MET A 84 12.25 -17.02 1.94
C MET A 84 12.95 -18.31 2.35
N LEU A 85 12.73 -19.41 1.64
CA LEU A 85 13.40 -20.69 1.90
C LEU A 85 14.91 -20.59 1.65
N ALA A 86 15.32 -19.93 0.56
CA ALA A 86 16.73 -19.78 0.20
C ALA A 86 17.52 -18.90 1.19
N THR A 87 16.86 -17.94 1.84
CA THR A 87 17.49 -16.98 2.75
C THR A 87 17.22 -17.26 4.23
N LEU A 88 16.56 -18.37 4.56
CA LEU A 88 16.12 -18.69 5.92
C LEU A 88 17.30 -18.88 6.90
N ALA A 89 18.45 -19.34 6.39
CA ALA A 89 19.67 -19.55 7.16
C ALA A 89 20.42 -18.25 7.51
N LEU A 90 20.00 -17.10 6.98
CA LEU A 90 20.64 -15.82 7.26
C LEU A 90 20.41 -15.37 8.72
N PRO A 91 21.36 -14.62 9.30
CA PRO A 91 21.18 -14.03 10.62
C PRO A 91 19.97 -13.09 10.62
N TRP A 92 19.36 -12.91 11.79
CA TRP A 92 18.13 -12.13 11.95
C TRP A 92 18.23 -10.72 11.34
N LEU A 93 19.35 -10.03 11.54
CA LEU A 93 19.54 -8.66 11.04
C LEU A 93 19.53 -8.60 9.51
N ALA A 94 20.11 -9.58 8.83
CA ALA A 94 20.07 -9.66 7.36
C ALA A 94 18.65 -9.96 6.87
N ARG A 95 17.91 -10.83 7.56
CA ARG A 95 16.50 -11.12 7.25
C ARG A 95 15.63 -9.88 7.44
N ALA A 96 15.83 -9.11 8.51
CA ALA A 96 15.15 -7.84 8.72
C ALA A 96 15.45 -6.83 7.60
N GLY A 97 16.72 -6.73 7.18
CA GLY A 97 17.11 -5.90 6.03
C GLY A 97 16.40 -6.31 4.73
N LEU A 98 16.24 -7.61 4.47
CA LEU A 98 15.50 -8.12 3.31
C LEU A 98 14.00 -7.79 3.39
N VAL A 99 13.39 -7.88 4.57
CA VAL A 99 11.99 -7.46 4.75
C VAL A 99 11.84 -5.98 4.41
N LEU A 100 12.70 -5.11 4.95
CA LEU A 100 12.68 -3.68 4.63
C LEU A 100 12.90 -3.42 3.14
N LEU A 101 13.79 -4.17 2.49
CA LEU A 101 14.04 -4.07 1.05
C LEU A 101 12.79 -4.43 0.23
N VAL A 102 12.02 -5.44 0.66
CA VAL A 102 10.77 -5.83 0.02
C VAL A 102 9.65 -4.81 0.27
N VAL A 103 9.57 -4.27 1.49
CA VAL A 103 8.55 -3.29 1.89
C VAL A 103 8.75 -1.96 1.17
N ALA A 104 10.00 -1.49 1.07
CA ALA A 104 10.35 -0.16 0.56
C ALA A 104 9.71 0.25 -0.78
N PRO A 105 9.82 -0.52 -1.89
CA PRO A 105 9.31 -0.11 -3.19
C PRO A 105 7.79 0.03 -3.21
N ALA A 106 7.08 -0.90 -2.55
CA ALA A 106 5.63 -0.81 -2.41
C ALA A 106 5.27 0.41 -1.58
N SER A 107 5.83 0.57 -0.38
CA SER A 107 5.50 1.68 0.51
C SER A 107 5.78 3.05 -0.08
N LEU A 108 6.89 3.23 -0.81
CA LEU A 108 7.17 4.45 -1.56
C LEU A 108 6.08 4.74 -2.59
N ALA A 109 5.66 3.73 -3.37
CA ALA A 109 4.59 3.87 -4.34
C ALA A 109 3.25 4.16 -3.68
N LEU A 110 2.92 3.50 -2.57
CA LEU A 110 1.66 3.66 -1.83
C LEU A 110 1.55 5.02 -1.13
N GLY A 111 2.67 5.72 -0.89
CA GLY A 111 2.70 7.07 -0.32
C GLY A 111 2.28 8.18 -1.26
N LEU A 112 2.35 7.96 -2.59
CA LEU A 112 2.02 8.96 -3.60
C LEU A 112 0.51 9.25 -3.75
N PRO A 113 -0.39 8.27 -3.81
CA PRO A 113 -1.78 8.46 -4.23
C PRO A 113 -2.59 9.39 -3.32
N PHE A 114 -2.35 9.37 -2.01
CA PHE A 114 -3.16 10.15 -1.08
C PHE A 114 -2.92 11.67 -1.24
N PRO A 115 -1.68 12.20 -1.17
CA PRO A 115 -1.39 13.59 -1.49
C PRO A 115 -1.79 14.00 -2.91
N LEU A 116 -1.55 13.13 -3.90
CA LEU A 116 -1.94 13.40 -5.30
C LEU A 116 -3.46 13.52 -5.48
N GLY A 117 -4.24 12.75 -4.73
CA GLY A 117 -5.69 12.85 -4.72
C GLY A 117 -6.16 14.15 -4.06
N LEU A 118 -5.56 14.51 -2.92
CA LEU A 118 -5.88 15.73 -2.18
C LEU A 118 -5.60 17.00 -2.99
N SER A 119 -4.46 17.07 -3.69
CA SER A 119 -4.13 18.21 -4.56
C SER A 119 -5.13 18.41 -5.70
N ARG A 120 -5.89 17.37 -6.08
CA ARG A 120 -6.94 17.43 -7.08
C ARG A 120 -8.33 17.73 -6.54
N THR A 121 -8.60 17.42 -5.28
CA THR A 121 -9.89 17.73 -4.64
C THR A 121 -9.96 19.15 -4.07
N GLY A 122 -8.83 19.83 -3.91
CA GLY A 122 -8.76 21.20 -3.37
C GLY A 122 -9.04 21.28 -1.87
N SER A 123 -9.04 22.51 -1.33
CA SER A 123 -9.22 22.83 0.10
C SER A 123 -10.69 23.01 0.53
N GLY A 124 -11.65 22.55 -0.27
CA GLY A 124 -13.08 22.72 -0.01
C GLY A 124 -13.67 21.73 1.00
N GLY A 125 -15.00 21.79 1.19
CA GLY A 125 -15.74 20.96 2.16
C GLY A 125 -15.66 19.44 1.95
N PHE A 126 -15.05 18.97 0.85
CA PHE A 126 -14.80 17.56 0.60
C PHE A 126 -13.55 17.02 1.31
N LEU A 127 -12.64 17.90 1.77
CA LEU A 127 -11.40 17.48 2.44
C LEU A 127 -11.65 16.63 3.70
N PRO A 128 -12.54 17.02 4.64
CA PRO A 128 -12.87 16.16 5.79
C PRO A 128 -13.45 14.81 5.39
N TRP A 129 -14.22 14.76 4.30
CA TRP A 129 -14.78 13.52 3.77
C TRP A 129 -13.72 12.60 3.16
N ALA A 130 -12.71 13.15 2.50
CA ALA A 130 -11.59 12.37 1.96
C ALA A 130 -10.82 11.66 3.10
N TRP A 131 -10.51 12.38 4.17
CA TRP A 131 -9.90 11.81 5.37
C TRP A 131 -10.82 10.81 6.07
N GLY A 132 -12.10 11.17 6.27
CA GLY A 132 -13.08 10.31 6.95
C GLY A 132 -13.30 8.99 6.23
N LEU A 133 -13.42 9.00 4.90
CA LEU A 133 -13.55 7.77 4.10
C LEU A 133 -12.29 6.91 4.15
N ASN A 134 -11.12 7.53 4.07
CA ASN A 134 -9.86 6.78 4.16
C ASN A 134 -9.74 6.10 5.52
N GLY A 135 -9.97 6.83 6.62
CA GLY A 135 -9.94 6.28 7.97
C GLY A 135 -10.99 5.20 8.21
N ALA A 136 -12.24 5.42 7.80
CA ALA A 136 -13.31 4.44 7.97
C ALA A 136 -13.01 3.12 7.24
N PHE A 137 -12.52 3.18 6.00
CA PHE A 137 -12.19 1.98 5.23
C PHE A 137 -10.91 1.29 5.71
N SER A 138 -9.97 2.03 6.32
CA SER A 138 -8.84 1.41 7.03
C SER A 138 -9.32 0.58 8.22
N VAL A 139 -10.31 1.03 8.99
CA VAL A 139 -10.90 0.22 10.08
C VAL A 139 -11.60 -1.04 9.53
N VAL A 140 -12.37 -0.89 8.45
CA VAL A 140 -13.09 -2.00 7.81
C VAL A 140 -12.14 -3.01 7.15
N SER A 141 -10.94 -2.58 6.75
CA SER A 141 -9.96 -3.45 6.09
C SER A 141 -9.52 -4.63 6.97
N THR A 142 -9.30 -4.44 8.26
CA THR A 142 -8.79 -5.49 9.15
C THR A 142 -9.71 -6.72 9.22
N PRO A 143 -11.03 -6.59 9.53
CA PRO A 143 -11.92 -7.74 9.51
C PRO A 143 -12.09 -8.33 8.10
N LEU A 144 -12.13 -7.50 7.04
CA LEU A 144 -12.22 -8.00 5.66
C LEU A 144 -10.99 -8.81 5.23
N ALA A 145 -9.80 -8.33 5.57
CA ALA A 145 -8.55 -9.02 5.31
C ALA A 145 -8.50 -10.36 6.06
N ASN A 146 -8.96 -10.36 7.32
CA ASN A 146 -9.02 -11.58 8.12
C ASN A 146 -9.97 -12.62 7.48
N LEU A 147 -11.22 -12.24 7.19
CA LEU A 147 -12.19 -13.12 6.52
C LEU A 147 -11.66 -13.66 5.19
N THR A 148 -11.11 -12.78 4.36
CA THR A 148 -10.53 -13.17 3.06
C THR A 148 -9.34 -14.10 3.23
N SER A 149 -8.47 -13.85 4.20
CA SER A 149 -7.28 -14.68 4.45
C SER A 149 -7.64 -16.07 4.99
N LEU A 150 -8.69 -16.18 5.81
CA LEU A 150 -9.15 -17.45 6.37
C LEU A 150 -9.80 -18.34 5.32
N GLU A 151 -10.63 -17.77 4.45
CA GLU A 151 -11.34 -18.54 3.42
C GLU A 151 -10.51 -18.79 2.16
N LEU A 152 -9.70 -17.81 1.76
CA LEU A 152 -9.07 -17.76 0.43
C LEU A 152 -7.54 -17.59 0.47
N GLY A 153 -6.95 -17.40 1.66
CA GLY A 153 -5.51 -17.20 1.85
C GLY A 153 -5.02 -15.76 1.64
N TYR A 154 -3.82 -15.48 2.15
CA TYR A 154 -3.19 -14.15 2.07
C TYR A 154 -2.89 -13.69 0.64
N ASP A 155 -2.65 -14.60 -0.29
CA ASP A 155 -2.40 -14.26 -1.69
C ASP A 155 -3.60 -13.56 -2.35
N ARG A 156 -4.82 -13.91 -1.94
CA ARG A 156 -6.06 -13.26 -2.41
C ARG A 156 -6.27 -11.89 -1.78
N VAL A 157 -5.80 -11.70 -0.54
CA VAL A 157 -5.77 -10.37 0.11
C VAL A 157 -4.86 -9.42 -0.68
N LEU A 158 -3.66 -9.88 -1.06
CA LEU A 158 -2.73 -9.11 -1.88
C LEU A 158 -3.31 -8.79 -3.27
N LEU A 159 -3.92 -9.78 -3.94
CA LEU A 159 -4.56 -9.57 -5.24
C LEU A 159 -5.70 -8.55 -5.15
N ALA A 160 -6.55 -8.64 -4.12
CA ALA A 160 -7.61 -7.68 -3.88
C ALA A 160 -7.06 -6.26 -3.67
N ALA A 161 -5.94 -6.12 -2.95
CA ALA A 161 -5.27 -4.84 -2.78
C ALA A 161 -4.79 -4.25 -4.11
N VAL A 162 -4.14 -5.05 -4.95
CA VAL A 162 -3.70 -4.62 -6.29
C VAL A 162 -4.89 -4.16 -7.13
N LEU A 163 -5.99 -4.92 -7.13
CA LEU A 163 -7.22 -4.55 -7.83
C LEU A 163 -7.81 -3.24 -7.31
N LEU A 164 -7.80 -3.01 -6.00
CA LEU A 164 -8.23 -1.74 -5.39
C LEU A 164 -7.38 -0.57 -5.87
N TYR A 165 -6.06 -0.74 -6.00
CA TYR A 165 -5.18 0.29 -6.55
C TYR A 165 -5.42 0.56 -8.05
N VAL A 166 -5.80 -0.45 -8.82
CA VAL A 166 -6.25 -0.27 -10.21
C VAL A 166 -7.55 0.52 -10.25
N VAL A 167 -8.54 0.17 -9.41
CA VAL A 167 -9.80 0.92 -9.30
C VAL A 167 -9.53 2.37 -8.89
N CYS A 168 -8.60 2.61 -7.97
CA CYS A 168 -8.21 3.96 -7.57
C CYS A 168 -7.57 4.74 -8.74
N ALA A 169 -6.71 4.12 -9.53
CA ALA A 169 -6.11 4.78 -10.70
C ALA A 169 -7.17 5.16 -11.75
N LEU A 170 -8.15 4.29 -11.97
CA LEU A 170 -9.29 4.56 -12.86
C LEU A 170 -10.20 5.67 -12.30
N ALA A 171 -10.47 5.63 -11.00
CA ALA A 171 -11.29 6.62 -10.29
C ALA A 171 -10.53 7.88 -9.88
N PHE A 172 -9.29 8.08 -10.37
CA PHE A 172 -8.45 9.21 -9.98
C PHE A 172 -9.14 10.55 -10.29
N PRO A 173 -9.25 11.47 -9.32
CA PRO A 173 -9.98 12.72 -9.48
C PRO A 173 -9.53 13.53 -10.70
N ARG A 174 -10.51 14.03 -11.46
CA ARG A 174 -10.26 14.99 -12.56
C ARG A 174 -9.83 16.33 -11.97
N ALA A 175 -9.08 17.11 -12.73
CA ALA A 175 -8.68 18.45 -12.29
C ALA A 175 -9.94 19.29 -11.98
N PRO A 176 -9.89 20.18 -10.98
CA PRO A 176 -10.98 21.13 -10.76
C PRO A 176 -11.24 21.89 -12.06
N SER A 177 -12.50 21.99 -12.49
CA SER A 177 -12.85 22.89 -13.59
C SER A 177 -12.45 24.32 -13.19
N PRO A 178 -11.83 25.11 -14.07
CA PRO A 178 -11.66 26.53 -13.79
C PRO A 178 -13.04 27.12 -13.54
N ALA A 179 -13.20 27.82 -12.41
CA ALA A 179 -14.44 28.54 -12.12
C ALA A 179 -14.68 29.52 -13.28
N THR A 180 -15.76 29.30 -14.04
CA THR A 180 -16.28 30.23 -15.04
C THR A 180 -16.98 31.38 -14.35
#